data_AF-A0A2E7NAD4-F1
#
_entry.id   AF-A0A2E7NAD4-F1
#
_cell.length_a   1.000
_cell.length_b   1.000
_cell.length_c   1.000
_cell.angle_alpha   90.00
_cell.angle_beta   90.00
_cell.angle_gamma   90.00
#
_symmetry.space_group_name_H-M   'P 1'
#
loop_
_entity.id
_entity.type
_entity.pdbx_description
1 polymer ?
#
loop_
_entity_poly.entity_id
_entity_poly.type
_entity_poly.pdbx_seq_one_letter_code
_entity_poly.pdbx_strand_id
1 'polypeptide(L)' 'MKLGITTKGFTATIEELVRTHHLSYMEAILFFCQERDIEPERIVRYIDPSVKEKIQLDAESLNCLKGPKTTKLPL' A
#
# COMPACT_ATOMS: atom_id res chain seq x y z
N MET A 1 13.71 -21.07 -0.74
CA MET A 1 12.29 -21.25 -0.32
C MET A 1 11.40 -20.33 -1.15
N LYS A 2 10.54 -20.88 -2.02
CA LYS A 2 9.55 -20.11 -2.78
C LYS A 2 8.41 -19.75 -1.83
N LEU A 3 8.32 -18.48 -1.46
CA LEU A 3 7.13 -17.92 -0.84
C LEU A 3 6.03 -18.04 -1.90
N GLY A 4 5.03 -18.89 -1.69
CA GLY A 4 3.93 -19.17 -2.62
C GLY A 4 2.95 -18.01 -2.77
N ILE A 5 3.45 -16.77 -2.72
CA ILE A 5 2.67 -15.55 -2.86
C ILE A 5 2.53 -15.28 -4.35
N THR A 6 1.29 -15.13 -4.79
CA THR A 6 0.95 -14.69 -6.13
C THR A 6 0.39 -13.28 -6.05
N THR A 7 0.58 -12.47 -7.10
CA THR A 7 0.08 -11.09 -7.18
C THR A 7 -1.43 -11.03 -6.88
N LYS A 8 -2.20 -11.99 -7.41
CA LYS A 8 -3.66 -12.08 -7.18
C LYS A 8 -4.00 -12.41 -5.72
N GLY A 9 -3.30 -13.39 -5.13
CA GLY A 9 -3.51 -13.76 -3.72
C GLY A 9 -3.15 -12.62 -2.78
N PHE A 10 -2.05 -11.92 -3.06
CA PHE A 10 -1.62 -10.77 -2.28
C PHE A 10 -2.67 -9.66 -2.29
N THR A 11 -3.14 -9.25 -3.47
CA THR A 11 -4.18 -8.20 -3.58
C THR A 11 -5.44 -8.57 -2.80
N ALA A 12 -5.90 -9.82 -2.90
CA ALA A 12 -7.08 -10.27 -2.16
C ALA A 12 -6.89 -10.18 -0.64
N THR A 13 -5.72 -10.60 -0.13
CA THR A 13 -5.38 -10.49 1.29
C THR A 13 -5.32 -9.04 1.76
N ILE A 14 -4.71 -8.14 0.98
CA ILE A 14 -4.65 -6.71 1.34
C ILE A 14 -6.05 -6.10 1.37
N GLU A 15 -6.91 -6.37 0.38
CA GLU A 15 -8.27 -5.84 0.37
C GLU A 15 -9.13 -6.39 1.53
N GLU A 16 -8.88 -7.63 1.96
CA GLU A 16 -9.51 -8.17 3.17
C GLU A 16 -9.00 -7.45 4.43
N LEU A 17 -7.70 -7.25 4.58
CA LEU A 17 -7.12 -6.53 5.73
C LEU A 17 -7.64 -5.09 5.82
N VAL A 18 -7.69 -4.38 4.69
CA VAL A 18 -8.26 -3.02 4.60
C VAL A 18 -9.72 -3.01 5.07
N ARG A 19 -10.53 -3.99 4.66
CA ARG A 19 -11.94 -4.08 5.07
C ARG A 19 -12.13 -4.49 6.52
N THR A 20 -11.36 -5.46 7.01
CA THR A 20 -11.53 -6.04 8.35
C THR A 20 -10.96 -5.13 9.43
N HIS A 21 -9.79 -4.52 9.18
CA HIS A 21 -9.10 -3.66 10.14
C HIS A 21 -9.33 -2.17 9.89
N HIS A 22 -10.07 -1.80 8.83
CA HIS A 22 -10.28 -0.40 8.43
C HIS A 22 -8.97 0.38 8.26
N LEU A 23 -7.92 -0.30 7.77
CA LEU A 23 -6.60 0.26 7.55
C LEU A 23 -6.45 0.81 6.13
N SER A 24 -5.53 1.75 5.94
CA SER A 24 -5.11 2.16 4.59
C SER A 24 -4.43 1.01 3.84
N TYR A 25 -4.39 1.06 2.51
CA TYR A 25 -3.68 0.04 1.72
C TYR A 25 -2.22 -0.10 2.16
N MET A 26 -1.56 1.00 2.53
CA MET A 26 -0.17 1.00 2.99
C MET A 26 -0.01 0.32 4.35
N GLU A 27 -0.93 0.58 5.29
CA GLU A 27 -0.91 -0.07 6.61
C GLU A 27 -1.24 -1.56 6.52
N ALA A 28 -2.22 -1.96 5.70
CA ALA A 28 -2.53 -3.36 5.46
C ALA A 28 -1.34 -4.13 4.88
N ILE A 29 -0.55 -3.48 4.02
CA ILE A 29 0.69 -4.01 3.45
C ILE A 29 1.77 -4.22 4.52
N LEU A 30 1.97 -3.24 5.39
CA LEU A 30 2.92 -3.34 6.51
C LEU A 30 2.49 -4.39 7.53
N PHE A 31 1.19 -4.45 7.83
CA PHE A 31 0.60 -5.45 8.73
C PHE A 31 0.81 -6.86 8.20
N PHE A 32 0.54 -7.09 6.90
CA PHE A 32 0.82 -8.37 6.25
C PHE A 32 2.30 -8.76 6.33
N CYS A 33 3.20 -7.79 6.15
CA CYS A 33 4.65 -8.01 6.29
C CYS A 33 5.04 -8.40 7.71
N GLN A 34 4.51 -7.72 8.73
CA GLN A 34 4.78 -8.04 10.14
C GLN A 34 4.23 -9.42 10.54
N GLU A 35 2.98 -9.73 10.20
CA GLU A 35 2.34 -11.01 10.55
C GLU A 35 3.05 -12.23 9.96
N ARG A 36 3.69 -12.05 8.80
CA ARG A 36 4.35 -13.12 8.05
C ARG A 36 5.88 -13.10 8.15
N ASP A 37 6.43 -12.13 8.88
CA ASP A 37 7.87 -11.85 8.97
C ASP A 37 8.51 -11.76 7.55
N ILE A 38 7.85 -10.98 6.68
CA ILE A 38 8.29 -10.76 5.29
C ILE A 38 8.82 -9.35 5.15
N GLU A 39 9.98 -9.20 4.51
CA GLU A 39 10.49 -7.88 4.19
C GLU A 39 9.60 -7.14 3.16
N PRO A 40 9.31 -5.85 3.39
CA PRO A 40 8.48 -5.06 2.49
C PRO A 40 9.04 -5.03 1.06
N GLU A 41 10.36 -5.03 0.91
CA GLU A 41 11.03 -5.08 -0.40
C GLU A 41 10.66 -6.33 -1.21
N ARG A 42 10.41 -7.45 -0.52
CA ARG A 42 10.03 -8.71 -1.14
C ARG A 42 8.57 -8.75 -1.57
N ILE A 43 7.69 -7.96 -0.95
CA ILE A 43 6.28 -7.87 -1.35
C ILE A 43 6.04 -6.86 -2.47
N VAL A 44 6.89 -5.84 -2.61
CA VAL A 44 6.75 -4.79 -3.64
C VAL A 44 6.69 -5.39 -5.05
N ARG A 45 7.41 -6.49 -5.31
CA ARG A 45 7.36 -7.23 -6.59
C ARG A 45 6.04 -7.95 -6.87
N TYR A 46 5.20 -8.14 -5.84
CA TYR A 46 3.87 -8.74 -5.94
C TYR A 46 2.74 -7.70 -5.90
N ILE A 47 3.08 -6.41 -5.78
CA ILE A 47 2.12 -5.32 -5.90
C ILE A 47 1.93 -5.03 -7.38
N ASP A 48 0.72 -5.28 -7.89
CA ASP A 48 0.34 -4.91 -9.24
C ASP A 48 0.29 -3.37 -9.39
N PRO A 49 0.62 -2.79 -10.56
CA PRO A 49 0.47 -1.35 -10.80
C PRO A 49 -0.90 -0.80 -10.41
N SER A 50 -1.98 -1.58 -10.55
CA SER A 50 -3.31 -1.15 -10.13
C SER A 50 -3.42 -0.93 -8.62
N VAL A 51 -2.80 -1.80 -7.80
CA VAL A 51 -2.78 -1.64 -6.34
C VAL A 51 -1.87 -0.48 -5.93
N LYS A 52 -0.76 -0.27 -6.65
CA LYS A 52 0.13 0.86 -6.43
C LYS A 52 -0.56 2.20 -6.66
N GLU A 53 -1.36 2.29 -7.72
CA GLU A 53 -2.18 3.48 -8.00
C GLU A 53 -3.22 3.71 -6.90
N LYS A 54 -3.90 2.65 -6.43
CA LYS A 54 -4.81 2.73 -5.27
C LYS A 54 -4.10 3.24 -4.02
N ILE A 55 -2.90 2.76 -3.69
CA ILE A 55 -2.11 3.24 -2.55
C ILE A 55 -1.77 4.73 -2.70
N GLN A 56 -1.40 5.16 -3.90
CA GLN A 56 -1.05 6.55 -4.16
C GLN A 56 -2.26 7.48 -4.05
N LEU A 57 -3.40 7.08 -4.63
CA LEU A 57 -4.68 7.80 -4.51
C LEU A 57 -5.18 7.85 -3.07
N ASP A 58 -5.02 6.75 -2.32
CA ASP A 58 -5.35 6.67 -0.90
C ASP A 58 -4.46 7.63 -0.09
N ALA A 59 -3.14 7.65 -0.34
CA ALA A 59 -2.20 8.57 0.31
C ALA A 59 -2.45 10.05 -0.04
N GLU A 60 -2.87 10.35 -1.27
CA GLU A 60 -3.30 11.68 -1.70
C GLU A 60 -4.62 12.09 -1.04
N SER A 61 -5.57 11.15 -0.92
CA SER A 61 -6.88 11.38 -0.30
C SER A 61 -6.79 11.50 1.22
N LEU A 62 -5.88 10.74 1.87
CA LEU A 62 -5.65 10.76 3.31
C LEU A 62 -5.00 12.06 3.81
N ASN A 63 -4.66 13.02 2.94
CA ASN A 63 -3.98 14.26 3.30
C ASN A 63 -2.65 14.02 4.05
N CYS A 64 -2.01 12.84 3.84
CA CYS A 64 -0.68 12.50 4.35
C CYS A 64 0.42 13.31 3.64
N LEU A 65 0.12 13.88 2.48
CA LEU A 65 0.86 14.97 1.87
C LEU A 65 0.28 16.32 2.33
N LYS A 66 0.32 16.61 3.64
CA LYS A 66 0.18 17.98 4.15
C LYS A 66 1.44 18.79 3.81
N GLY A 67 1.67 18.97 2.52
CA GLY A 67 2.50 20.03 1.97
C GLY A 67 1.60 20.81 1.00
N PRO A 68 1.57 22.14 1.07
CA PRO A 68 0.70 22.92 0.19
C PRO A 68 0.97 22.54 -1.27
N LYS A 69 -0.05 22.05 -1.98
CA LYS A 69 -0.08 21.91 -3.45
C LYS A 69 -0.13 23.28 -4.11
N THR A 70 0.71 24.24 -3.72
CA THR A 70 0.97 25.53 -4.38
C THR A 70 1.73 26.46 -3.43
N THR A 71 3.05 26.46 -3.52
CA THR A 71 3.79 27.72 -3.50
C THR A 71 4.50 27.82 -4.83
N LYS A 72 3.74 28.14 -5.89
CA LYS A 72 4.37 28.88 -6.98
C LYS A 72 4.92 30.13 -6.32
N LEU A 73 6.25 30.33 -6.33
CA LEU A 73 6.80 31.63 -6.01
C LEU A 73 6.10 32.65 -6.93
N PRO A 74 5.35 33.62 -6.40
CA PRO A 74 5.03 34.79 -7.19
C PRO A 74 6.36 35.53 -7.41
N LEU A 75 6.67 35.76 -8.69
CA LEU A 75 7.69 36.64 -9.29
C LEU A 75 8.79 37.19 -8.37
#